data_AF-A0A941YWI0-F1
#
_entry.id   AF-A0A941YWI0-F1
#
_cell.length_a   1.000
_cell.length_b   1.000
_cell.length_c   1.000
_cell.angle_alpha   90.00
_cell.angle_beta   90.00
_cell.angle_gamma   90.00
#
_symmetry.space_group_name_H-M   'P 1'
#
loop_
_entity.id
_entity.type
_entity.pdbx_description
1 polymer ?
#
loop_
_entity_poly.entity_id
_entity_poly.type
_entity_poly.pdbx_seq_one_letter_code
_entity_poly.pdbx_strand_id
1 'polypeptide(L)' 'MATQKIYQLPVDITEWKFDGATEIMFNWEYDDGSADLLNLYEKGKQQQWDASTRIDWSQELFEDNPMGMADESIP' A
#
# COMPACT_ATOMS: atom_id res chain seq x y z
N MET A 1 -29.05 -17.08 0.13
CA MET A 1 -28.65 -18.15 -0.82
C MET A 1 -29.09 -17.71 -2.20
N ALA A 2 -28.17 -17.29 -3.06
CA ALA A 2 -28.49 -16.86 -4.42
C ALA A 2 -27.67 -17.72 -5.38
N THR A 3 -28.35 -18.57 -6.14
CA THR A 3 -27.74 -19.42 -7.17
C THR A 3 -28.24 -18.90 -8.51
N GLN A 4 -27.62 -17.84 -9.01
CA GLN A 4 -27.92 -17.36 -10.35
C GLN A 4 -27.16 -18.23 -11.35
N LYS A 5 -27.89 -19.01 -12.17
CA LYS A 5 -27.29 -19.89 -13.20
C LYS A 5 -26.88 -19.02 -14.40
N ILE A 6 -25.57 -18.98 -14.69
CA ILE A 6 -24.95 -18.13 -15.74
C ILE A 6 -24.94 -18.83 -17.12
N TYR A 7 -25.32 -20.10 -17.22
CA TYR A 7 -25.20 -20.87 -18.46
C TYR A 7 -26.46 -20.83 -19.32
N GLN A 8 -26.27 -20.56 -20.62
CA GLN A 8 -27.33 -20.48 -21.65
C GLN A 8 -28.00 -21.83 -21.96
N LEU A 9 -27.37 -22.96 -21.60
CA LEU A 9 -27.91 -24.31 -21.75
C LEU A 9 -27.89 -25.03 -20.39
N PRO A 10 -28.98 -25.73 -20.01
CA PRO A 10 -29.01 -26.51 -18.78
C PRO A 10 -27.96 -27.63 -18.82
N VAL A 11 -27.01 -27.60 -17.89
CA VAL A 11 -25.94 -28.61 -17.76
C VAL A 11 -26.51 -30.02 -17.56
N ASP A 12 -27.70 -30.11 -16.95
CA ASP A 12 -28.42 -31.36 -16.68
C ASP A 12 -28.85 -32.11 -17.97
N ILE A 13 -28.91 -31.42 -19.12
CA ILE A 13 -29.37 -31.99 -20.39
C ILE A 13 -28.19 -32.46 -21.27
N THR A 14 -27.04 -31.78 -21.18
CA THR A 14 -25.92 -32.05 -22.09
C THR A 14 -24.97 -33.11 -21.59
N GLU A 15 -25.02 -33.45 -20.29
CA GLU A 15 -24.09 -34.38 -19.60
C GLU A 15 -22.62 -34.14 -19.97
N TRP A 16 -22.27 -32.90 -20.32
CA TRP A 16 -20.99 -32.59 -20.92
C TRP A 16 -19.90 -32.73 -19.85
N LYS A 17 -19.17 -33.84 -19.89
CA LYS A 17 -18.04 -34.14 -19.02
C LYS A 17 -16.75 -33.82 -19.77
N PHE A 18 -15.98 -32.88 -19.23
CA PHE A 18 -14.63 -32.60 -19.69
C PHE A 18 -13.66 -33.05 -18.60
N ASP A 19 -12.66 -33.86 -18.97
CA ASP A 19 -11.64 -34.37 -18.06
C ASP A 19 -10.55 -33.28 -17.87
N GLY A 20 -10.94 -32.21 -17.18
CA GLY A 20 -10.14 -31.00 -17.03
C GLY A 20 -9.03 -31.19 -16.00
N ALA A 21 -7.93 -31.82 -16.40
CA ALA A 21 -6.66 -31.70 -15.69
C ALA A 21 -6.10 -30.30 -15.94
N THR A 22 -6.33 -29.37 -15.02
CA THR A 22 -5.75 -28.02 -15.10
C THR A 22 -4.64 -27.88 -14.06
N GLU A 23 -3.44 -27.54 -14.50
CA GLU A 23 -2.32 -27.20 -13.62
C GLU A 23 -2.48 -25.73 -13.21
N ILE A 24 -2.85 -25.49 -11.96
CA ILE A 24 -2.98 -24.13 -11.43
C ILE A 24 -1.58 -23.64 -11.05
N MET A 25 -0.95 -22.88 -11.93
CA MET A 25 0.31 -22.19 -11.62
C MET A 25 -0.01 -20.80 -11.06
N PHE A 26 0.21 -20.62 -9.76
CA PHE A 26 0.16 -19.30 -9.13
C PHE A 26 1.46 -18.57 -9.42
N ASN A 27 1.40 -17.53 -10.26
CA ASN A 27 2.51 -16.61 -10.41
C ASN A 27 2.33 -15.44 -9.45
N TRP A 28 3.24 -15.31 -8.48
CA TRP A 28 3.25 -14.21 -7.51
C TRP A 28 4.22 -13.15 -8.01
N GLU A 29 3.86 -12.49 -9.11
CA GLU A 29 4.56 -11.29 -9.55
C GLU A 29 3.95 -10.10 -8.81
N TYR A 30 4.50 -9.81 -7.63
CA TYR A 30 4.36 -8.50 -7.01
C TYR A 30 5.23 -7.54 -7.82
N ASP A 31 4.73 -7.09 -8.96
CA ASP A 31 5.35 -5.98 -9.67
C ASP A 31 5.32 -4.73 -8.76
N ASP A 32 6.33 -3.87 -8.86
CA ASP A 32 6.49 -2.64 -8.10
C ASP A 32 5.53 -1.54 -8.62
N GLY A 33 4.32 -1.94 -9.02
CA GLY A 33 3.31 -1.13 -9.72
C GLY A 33 2.69 -0.04 -8.85
N SER A 34 3.20 0.17 -7.64
CA SER A 34 2.79 1.26 -6.78
C SER A 34 3.58 2.56 -7.03
N ALA A 35 4.69 2.50 -7.77
CA ALA A 35 5.57 3.65 -7.98
C ALA A 35 4.84 4.88 -8.56
N ASP A 36 3.95 4.68 -9.54
CA ASP A 36 3.17 5.77 -10.12
C ASP A 36 2.14 6.36 -9.13
N LEU A 37 1.53 5.51 -8.30
CA LEU A 37 0.57 5.92 -7.27
C LEU A 37 1.27 6.67 -6.13
N LEU A 38 2.44 6.18 -5.69
CA LEU A 38 3.31 6.86 -4.72
C LEU A 38 3.77 8.21 -5.27
N ASN A 39 4.16 8.29 -6.54
CA ASN A 39 4.54 9.56 -7.17
C ASN A 39 3.39 10.57 -7.20
N LEU A 40 2.15 10.12 -7.43
CA LEU A 40 0.97 10.98 -7.42
C LEU A 40 0.67 11.50 -6.00
N TYR A 41 0.83 10.64 -5.00
CA TYR A 41 0.71 10.99 -3.59
C TYR A 41 1.81 11.99 -3.15
N GLU A 42 3.06 11.77 -3.54
CA GLU A 42 4.19 12.68 -3.28
C GLU A 42 3.96 14.06 -3.90
N LYS A 43 3.49 14.12 -5.16
CA LYS A 43 3.15 15.39 -5.82
C LYS A 43 2.07 16.17 -5.08
N GLY A 44 1.05 15.48 -4.54
CA GLY A 44 0.02 16.11 -3.72
C GLY A 44 0.56 16.67 -2.39
N LYS A 45 1.51 15.96 -1.78
CA LYS A 45 2.16 16.36 -0.52
C LYS A 45 3.07 17.58 -0.67
N GLN A 46 3.62 17.87 -1.85
CA GLN A 46 4.54 19.01 -2.02
C GLN A 46 3.94 20.35 -1.59
N GLN A 47 2.62 20.56 -1.78
CA GLN A 47 1.93 21.78 -1.34
C GLN A 47 1.35 21.69 0.08
N GLN A 48 1.42 20.52 0.72
CA GLN A 48 1.03 20.30 2.11
C GLN A 48 2.27 20.12 2.99
N TRP A 49 2.09 19.93 4.30
CA TRP A 49 3.21 19.64 5.19
C TRP A 49 3.74 18.22 4.90
N ASP A 50 4.97 18.14 4.37
CA ASP A 50 5.68 16.89 4.12
C ASP A 50 6.77 16.67 5.18
N ALA A 51 6.52 15.71 6.07
CA ALA A 51 7.42 15.38 7.17
C ALA A 51 8.77 14.82 6.69
N SER A 52 8.85 14.25 5.49
CA SER A 52 10.09 13.67 4.98
C SER A 52 11.14 14.73 4.59
N THR A 53 10.67 15.90 4.14
CA THR A 53 11.53 16.97 3.60
C THR A 53 11.59 18.21 4.47
N ARG A 54 10.55 18.47 5.28
CA ARG A 54 10.43 19.72 6.04
C ARG A 54 10.83 19.61 7.51
N ILE A 55 11.06 18.39 8.02
CA ILE A 55 11.62 18.17 9.36
C ILE A 55 13.08 17.81 9.17
N ASP A 56 13.96 18.54 9.86
CA ASP A 56 15.37 18.17 9.95
C ASP A 56 15.52 17.02 10.95
N TRP A 57 15.47 15.80 10.43
CA TRP A 57 15.67 14.58 11.22
C TRP A 57 17.12 14.36 11.63
N SER A 58 18.06 15.14 11.11
CA SER A 58 19.47 15.04 11.49
C SER A 58 19.79 15.80 12.77
N GLN A 59 18.87 16.63 13.25
CA GLN A 59 19.03 17.37 14.50
C GLN A 59 19.14 16.42 15.70
N GLU A 60 20.25 16.54 16.45
CA GLU A 60 20.39 15.85 17.73
C GLU A 60 19.42 16.45 18.77
N LEU A 61 18.65 15.57 19.42
CA LEU A 61 17.74 15.95 20.49
C LEU A 61 18.49 15.83 21.82
N PHE A 62 18.72 16.98 22.46
CA PHE A 62 19.26 17.03 23.82
C PHE A 62 18.09 16.96 24.81
N GLU A 63 17.76 15.75 25.28
CA GLU A 63 16.64 15.51 26.22
C GLU A 63 16.74 16.39 27.47
N ASP A 64 17.97 16.64 27.94
CA ASP A 64 18.26 17.41 29.15
C ASP A 64 18.21 18.93 28.91
N ASN A 65 18.32 19.38 27.67
CA ASN A 65 18.28 20.80 27.28
C ASN A 65 17.57 20.98 25.92
N PRO A 66 16.26 20.70 25.85
CA PRO A 66 15.51 20.75 24.59
C PRO A 66 15.41 22.17 24.01
N MET A 67 15.60 23.19 24.85
CA MET A 67 15.57 24.60 24.46
C MET A 67 16.95 25.14 24.08
N GLY A 68 18.03 24.37 24.27
CA GLY A 68 19.42 24.78 24.00
C GLY A 68 19.87 26.03 24.78
N MET A 69 19.26 26.30 25.93
CA MET A 69 19.53 27.51 26.70
C MET A 69 20.80 27.35 27.55
N ALA A 70 21.50 28.44 27.82
CA ALA A 70 22.67 28.42 28.70
C ALA A 70 22.27 28.09 30.14
N ASP A 71 23.10 27.35 30.87
CA ASP A 71 22.83 26.97 32.28
C ASP A 71 22.54 28.18 33.17
N GLU A 72 23.13 29.33 32.86
CA GLU A 72 22.93 30.63 33.52
C GLU A 72 21.48 31.13 33.49
N SER A 73 20.67 30.61 32.56
CA SER A 73 19.27 30.98 32.39
C SER A 73 18.31 30.15 33.25
N ILE A 74 18.80 29.11 33.93
CA ILE A 74 18.03 28.31 34.88
C ILE A 74 17.96 29.09 36.22
N PRO A 75 16.76 29.47 36.69
CA PRO A 75 16.58 30.25 37.92
C PRO A 75 17.00 29.53 39.21
#